data_AF-A0A804ICX6-F1
#
_entry.id   AF-A0A804ICX6-F1
#
_cell.length_a   1.000
_cell.length_b   1.000
_cell.length_c   1.000
_cell.angle_alpha   90.00
_cell.angle_beta   90.00
_cell.angle_gamma   90.00
#
_symmetry.space_group_name_H-M   'P 1'
#
loop_
_entity.id
_entity.type
_entity.pdbx_description
1 polymer ?
#
loop_
_entity_poly.entity_id
_entity_poly.type
_entity_poly.pdbx_seq_one_letter_code
_entity_poly.pdbx_strand_id
1 'polypeptide(L)'
;MGFLLPSHINSSSASPLRSYSSSPAIVRGRGGQRSPREIIDRSKKSSSMTLGGSAGSGIVVPRNFRLLEELERGEKGIGDGTVSYGMDDGDDIYMRSWTGTIIGPLNTVHEGRIYQLKLFCDKDYPDKPPSVRFHSRINMTCVNPDTGVVDTRKFLVLGNWQRDYTMEYILTQLKKEMAASHNRKLVQPPEGTYF
;
A
#
# COMPACT_ATOMS: atom_id res chain seq x y z
N MET A 1 -37.93 -38.02 47.03
CA MET A 1 -36.68 -38.66 47.52
C MET A 1 -36.61 -40.04 46.89
N GLY A 2 -35.67 -40.45 46.04
CA GLY A 2 -34.28 -40.07 45.83
C GLY A 2 -33.48 -41.37 45.84
N PHE A 3 -33.47 -42.12 44.73
CA PHE A 3 -32.71 -43.37 44.57
C PHE A 3 -31.38 -43.09 43.88
N LEU A 4 -30.26 -43.52 44.48
CA LEU A 4 -28.97 -43.67 43.81
C LEU A 4 -28.19 -44.81 44.49
N LEU A 5 -27.96 -45.88 43.73
CA LEU A 5 -26.95 -46.92 43.98
C LEU A 5 -25.61 -46.46 43.37
N PRO A 6 -24.46 -46.77 43.98
CA PRO A 6 -23.15 -46.65 43.35
C PRO A 6 -22.63 -48.01 42.86
N SER A 7 -22.02 -48.05 41.68
CA SER A 7 -21.23 -49.21 41.23
C SER A 7 -19.87 -48.80 40.68
N HIS A 8 -18.88 -49.57 41.17
CA HIS A 8 -17.44 -49.58 40.97
C HIS A 8 -16.95 -49.60 39.52
N ILE A 9 -15.66 -49.25 39.34
CA ILE A 9 -14.56 -49.95 38.60
C ILE A 9 -13.29 -49.09 38.87
N ASN A 10 -12.26 -49.50 39.61
CA ASN A 10 -11.22 -50.54 39.48
C ASN A 10 -10.15 -50.35 38.38
N SER A 11 -8.95 -49.95 38.86
CA SER A 11 -7.59 -50.43 38.56
C SER A 11 -6.92 -50.30 37.19
N SER A 12 -5.63 -49.98 37.30
CA SER A 12 -4.48 -50.52 36.55
C SER A 12 -4.01 -49.77 35.31
N SER A 13 -2.89 -49.05 35.44
CA SER A 13 -1.55 -49.59 35.11
C SER A 13 -0.61 -48.47 34.62
N ALA A 14 0.54 -48.39 35.28
CA ALA A 14 1.64 -47.51 34.90
C ALA A 14 2.48 -48.16 33.78
N SER A 15 3.04 -47.33 32.90
CA SER A 15 4.15 -47.66 32.00
C SER A 15 4.80 -46.38 31.46
N PRO A 16 6.09 -46.43 31.05
CA PRO A 16 7.07 -45.40 31.43
C PRO A 16 7.37 -44.37 30.36
N LEU A 17 7.87 -43.21 30.83
CA LEU A 17 8.53 -42.18 30.04
C LEU A 17 9.71 -42.77 29.26
N ARG A 18 9.57 -42.82 27.93
CA ARG A 18 10.66 -43.15 27.02
C ARG A 18 11.31 -41.84 26.56
N SER A 19 12.51 -41.62 27.05
CA SER A 19 13.45 -40.62 26.57
C SER A 19 13.73 -40.84 25.08
N TYR A 20 13.44 -39.82 24.26
CA TYR A 20 13.87 -39.78 22.86
C TYR A 20 14.81 -38.59 22.65
N SER A 21 16.08 -38.97 22.47
CA SER A 21 17.11 -38.38 21.63
C SER A 21 17.18 -36.85 21.51
N SER A 22 18.25 -36.31 22.09
CA SER A 22 18.95 -35.14 21.55
C SER A 22 19.21 -35.34 20.05
N SER A 23 18.55 -34.53 19.22
CA SER A 23 19.02 -34.20 17.88
C SER A 23 19.37 -32.72 17.86
N PRO A 24 20.55 -32.33 17.35
CA PRO A 24 20.91 -30.93 17.23
C PRO A 24 19.97 -30.28 16.22
N ALA A 25 19.29 -29.22 16.63
CA ALA A 25 18.59 -28.33 15.73
C ALA A 25 19.61 -27.77 14.74
N ILE A 26 19.62 -28.32 13.52
CA ILE A 26 20.23 -27.68 12.38
C ILE A 26 19.52 -26.34 12.24
N VAL A 27 20.21 -25.27 12.60
CA VAL A 27 19.88 -23.90 12.20
C VAL A 27 19.91 -23.90 10.68
N ARG A 28 18.76 -24.21 10.07
CA ARG A 28 18.49 -23.85 8.68
C ARG A 28 18.50 -22.33 8.67
N GLY A 29 19.63 -21.76 8.30
CA GLY A 29 19.71 -20.36 7.93
C GLY A 29 18.61 -20.10 6.92
N ARG A 30 17.55 -19.40 7.35
CA ARG A 30 16.70 -18.69 6.41
C ARG A 30 17.64 -17.71 5.72
N GLY A 31 18.02 -18.03 4.49
CA GLY A 31 18.45 -16.99 3.56
C GLY A 31 17.32 -16.00 3.49
N GLY A 32 17.39 -14.96 4.31
CA GLY A 32 16.46 -13.85 4.26
C GLY A 32 16.57 -13.27 2.86
N GLN A 33 15.52 -13.42 2.06
CA GLN A 33 15.33 -12.52 0.94
C GLN A 33 15.30 -11.13 1.55
N ARG A 34 16.33 -10.35 1.22
CA ARG A 34 16.46 -8.98 1.73
C ARG A 34 15.33 -8.17 1.14
N SER A 35 14.75 -7.29 1.94
CA SER A 35 13.68 -6.43 1.45
C SER A 35 14.19 -5.60 0.26
N PRO A 36 13.33 -5.22 -0.71
CA PRO A 36 13.69 -4.34 -1.81
C PRO A 36 14.44 -3.08 -1.36
N ARG A 37 14.07 -2.54 -0.20
CA ARG A 37 14.75 -1.40 0.44
C ARG A 37 16.21 -1.67 0.73
N GLU A 38 16.51 -2.76 1.43
CA GLU A 38 17.89 -3.09 1.82
C GLU A 38 18.80 -3.30 0.60
N ILE A 39 18.25 -3.88 -0.48
CA ILE A 39 18.99 -4.10 -1.73
C ILE A 39 19.37 -2.75 -2.35
N ILE A 40 18.42 -1.84 -2.46
CA ILE A 40 18.64 -0.55 -3.12
C ILE A 40 19.42 0.41 -2.22
N ASP A 41 19.17 0.47 -0.91
CA ASP A 41 19.92 1.32 0.02
C ASP A 41 21.39 0.93 0.09
N ARG A 42 21.71 -0.37 0.00
CA ARG A 42 23.10 -0.82 -0.15
C ARG A 42 23.71 -0.37 -1.49
N SER A 43 22.93 -0.34 -2.56
CA SER A 43 23.33 0.24 -3.85
C SER A 43 23.54 1.76 -3.76
N LYS A 44 22.68 2.50 -3.02
CA LYS A 44 22.86 3.93 -2.73
C LYS A 44 24.18 4.19 -2.01
N LYS A 45 24.45 3.42 -0.96
CA LYS A 45 25.66 3.54 -0.13
C LYS A 45 26.94 3.19 -0.90
N SER A 46 26.86 2.26 -1.86
CA SER A 46 27.98 1.97 -2.77
C SER A 46 28.20 3.06 -3.82
N SER A 47 27.16 3.81 -4.19
CA SER A 47 27.24 4.89 -5.19
C SER A 47 27.59 6.24 -4.58
N SER A 48 27.47 6.42 -3.25
CA SER A 48 27.72 7.68 -2.56
C SER A 48 29.21 8.05 -2.39
N MET A 49 30.15 7.31 -3.01
CA MET A 49 31.59 7.62 -2.96
C MET A 49 32.10 8.54 -4.09
N THR A 50 31.24 9.14 -4.93
CA THR A 50 31.70 10.10 -5.96
C THR A 50 30.76 11.30 -6.15
N LEU A 51 30.53 12.11 -5.11
CA LEU A 51 29.83 13.39 -5.25
C LEU A 51 30.63 14.52 -4.60
N GLY A 52 31.63 15.00 -5.35
CA GLY A 52 32.23 16.32 -5.19
C GLY A 52 32.39 16.96 -6.56
N GLY A 53 31.72 18.08 -6.82
CA GLY A 53 32.00 18.94 -7.99
C GLY A 53 30.79 19.53 -8.73
N SER A 54 30.49 20.79 -8.41
CA SER A 54 30.04 21.92 -9.25
C SER A 54 29.06 21.78 -10.44
N ALA A 55 28.01 22.61 -10.36
CA ALA A 55 27.30 23.37 -11.42
C ALA A 55 26.68 22.65 -12.65
N GLY A 56 25.34 22.73 -12.73
CA GLY A 56 24.63 22.90 -14.01
C GLY A 56 24.09 21.67 -14.73
N SER A 57 24.29 20.46 -14.22
CA SER A 57 23.66 19.24 -14.74
C SER A 57 22.56 18.80 -13.78
N GLY A 58 21.29 18.98 -14.14
CA GLY A 58 20.15 18.54 -13.35
C GLY A 58 20.25 17.05 -13.05
N ILE A 59 20.55 16.69 -11.80
CA ILE A 59 20.67 15.30 -11.36
C ILE A 59 19.28 14.67 -11.46
N VAL A 60 19.07 13.81 -12.47
CA VAL A 60 17.83 13.06 -12.62
C VAL A 60 17.85 11.89 -11.65
N VAL A 61 17.04 11.97 -10.60
CA VAL A 61 16.90 10.90 -9.60
C VAL A 61 16.30 9.65 -10.28
N PRO A 62 16.97 8.48 -10.23
CA PRO A 62 16.44 7.27 -10.87
C PRO A 62 15.11 6.82 -10.26
N ARG A 63 14.26 6.16 -11.06
CA ARG A 63 12.92 5.65 -10.66
C ARG A 63 12.89 4.97 -9.30
N ASN A 64 13.81 4.04 -9.06
CA ASN A 64 13.80 3.25 -7.83
C ASN A 64 14.11 4.12 -6.59
N PHE A 65 14.96 5.13 -6.73
CA PHE A 65 15.25 6.07 -5.64
C PHE A 65 14.03 6.95 -5.36
N ARG A 66 13.35 7.42 -6.40
CA ARG A 66 12.10 8.18 -6.28
C ARG A 66 11.02 7.38 -5.55
N LEU A 67 10.82 6.12 -5.93
CA LEU A 67 9.82 5.26 -5.30
C LEU A 67 10.17 4.91 -3.85
N LEU A 68 11.45 4.75 -3.51
CA LEU A 68 11.87 4.58 -2.12
C LEU A 68 11.63 5.82 -1.28
N GLU A 69 11.92 7.00 -1.82
CA GLU A 69 11.62 8.26 -1.14
C GLU A 69 10.11 8.39 -0.87
N GLU A 70 9.27 8.06 -1.86
CA GLU A 70 7.82 8.06 -1.67
C GLU A 70 7.39 7.01 -0.64
N LEU A 71 8.01 5.83 -0.63
CA LEU A 71 7.75 4.77 0.35
C LEU A 71 8.04 5.22 1.79
N GLU A 72 9.21 5.81 2.02
CA GLU A 72 9.61 6.35 3.32
C GLU A 72 8.65 7.45 3.80
N ARG A 73 8.15 8.28 2.88
CA ARG A 73 7.13 9.31 3.19
C ARG A 73 5.78 8.68 3.56
N GLY A 74 5.36 7.65 2.82
CA GLY A 74 4.12 6.92 3.12
C GLY A 74 4.11 6.32 4.52
N GLU A 75 5.25 5.79 4.99
CA GLU A 75 5.39 5.20 6.32
C GLU A 75 5.48 6.20 7.46
N LYS A 76 6.04 7.39 7.21
CA LYS A 76 6.10 8.47 8.21
C LYS A 76 4.72 9.11 8.44
N GLY A 77 3.76 8.85 7.56
CA GLY A 77 2.47 9.52 7.54
C GLY A 77 2.53 10.80 6.71
N ILE A 78 1.38 11.17 6.15
CA ILE A 78 1.27 12.20 5.12
C ILE A 78 0.28 13.26 5.59
N GLY A 79 0.73 14.52 5.58
CA GLY A 79 -0.13 15.68 5.83
C GLY A 79 -0.96 15.55 7.12
N ASP A 80 -2.28 15.64 6.97
CA ASP A 80 -3.27 15.53 8.05
C ASP A 80 -3.75 14.09 8.31
N GLY A 81 -3.12 13.09 7.69
CA GLY A 81 -3.48 11.68 7.83
C GLY A 81 -4.74 11.25 7.07
N THR A 82 -5.32 12.14 6.27
CA THR A 82 -6.54 11.82 5.49
C THR A 82 -6.27 11.15 4.15
N VAL A 83 -5.01 11.12 3.74
CA VAL A 83 -4.53 10.35 2.61
C VAL A 83 -3.33 9.51 3.05
N SER A 84 -3.23 8.29 2.55
CA SER A 84 -2.08 7.43 2.80
C SER A 84 -1.83 6.53 1.59
N TYR A 85 -0.60 6.02 1.46
CA TYR A 85 -0.29 5.00 0.47
C TYR A 85 0.85 4.11 0.95
N GLY A 86 0.91 2.90 0.41
CA GLY A 86 1.97 1.93 0.69
C GLY A 86 2.09 0.90 -0.43
N MET A 87 3.16 0.12 -0.41
CA MET A 87 3.34 -0.99 -1.35
C MET A 87 2.25 -2.04 -1.13
N ASP A 88 1.70 -2.56 -2.23
CA ASP A 88 0.70 -3.62 -2.18
C ASP A 88 1.31 -4.98 -1.86
N ASP A 89 2.51 -5.21 -2.39
CA ASP A 89 3.33 -6.39 -2.15
C ASP A 89 4.72 -5.94 -1.71
N GLY A 90 5.07 -6.21 -0.45
CA GLY A 90 6.36 -5.85 0.14
C GLY A 90 7.56 -6.57 -0.47
N ASP A 91 7.32 -7.67 -1.19
CA ASP A 91 8.33 -8.47 -1.86
C ASP A 91 8.58 -8.02 -3.31
N ASP A 92 7.75 -7.13 -3.86
CA ASP A 92 7.94 -6.56 -5.20
C ASP A 92 9.16 -5.63 -5.23
N ILE A 93 10.29 -6.19 -5.69
CA ILE A 93 11.55 -5.46 -5.87
C ILE A 93 11.44 -4.26 -6.81
N TYR A 94 10.47 -4.27 -7.73
CA TYR A 94 10.26 -3.19 -8.68
C TYR A 94 9.34 -2.10 -8.15
N MET A 95 8.69 -2.33 -7.00
CA MET A 95 7.78 -1.41 -6.33
C MET A 95 6.74 -0.82 -7.31
N ARG A 96 6.09 -1.68 -8.10
CA ARG A 96 5.15 -1.25 -9.14
C ARG A 96 3.76 -1.07 -8.58
N SER A 97 3.33 -1.95 -7.69
CA SER A 97 1.96 -1.97 -7.17
C SER A 97 1.86 -1.29 -5.81
N TRP A 98 0.95 -0.32 -5.72
CA TRP A 98 0.71 0.48 -4.53
C TRP A 98 -0.78 0.53 -4.20
N THR A 99 -1.09 0.53 -2.91
CA THR A 99 -2.43 0.79 -2.39
C THR A 99 -2.47 2.19 -1.81
N GLY A 100 -3.41 3.01 -2.30
CA GLY A 100 -3.71 4.33 -1.76
C GLY A 100 -5.02 4.31 -0.98
N THR A 101 -5.12 5.14 0.04
CA THR A 101 -6.33 5.34 0.83
C THR A 101 -6.68 6.81 0.90
N ILE A 102 -7.96 7.14 0.71
CA ILE A 102 -8.51 8.49 0.88
C ILE A 102 -9.66 8.40 1.88
N ILE A 103 -9.55 9.17 2.97
CA ILE A 103 -10.68 9.45 3.86
C ILE A 103 -11.49 10.56 3.22
N GLY A 104 -12.78 10.30 3.00
CA GLY A 104 -13.65 11.20 2.28
C GLY A 104 -13.77 12.58 2.94
N PRO A 105 -13.80 13.67 2.15
CA PRO A 105 -13.83 15.03 2.69
C PRO A 105 -15.10 15.34 3.48
N LEU A 106 -14.94 16.11 4.56
CA LEU A 106 -16.04 16.62 5.39
C LEU A 106 -17.00 17.49 4.57
N ASN A 107 -18.26 17.56 5.00
CA ASN A 107 -19.33 18.33 4.36
C ASN A 107 -19.62 17.89 2.91
N THR A 108 -19.43 16.60 2.63
CA THR A 108 -19.75 15.99 1.34
C THR A 108 -20.44 14.65 1.55
N VAL A 109 -21.04 14.10 0.48
CA VAL A 109 -21.55 12.72 0.46
C VAL A 109 -20.50 11.64 0.73
N HIS A 110 -19.22 12.01 0.71
CA HIS A 110 -18.09 11.13 0.97
C HIS A 110 -17.66 11.12 2.44
N GLU A 111 -18.19 12.02 3.27
CA GLU A 111 -17.80 12.14 4.67
C GLU A 111 -17.97 10.82 5.43
N GLY A 112 -16.95 10.47 6.22
CA GLY A 112 -16.91 9.21 6.98
C GLY A 112 -16.55 7.96 6.18
N ARG A 113 -16.48 8.04 4.85
CA ARG A 113 -16.14 6.89 3.99
C ARG A 113 -14.63 6.77 3.78
N ILE A 114 -14.17 5.52 3.63
CA ILE A 114 -12.78 5.20 3.30
C ILE A 114 -12.73 4.59 1.90
N TYR A 115 -11.97 5.22 1.01
CA TYR A 115 -11.79 4.75 -0.36
C TYR A 115 -10.40 4.16 -0.55
N GLN A 116 -10.34 2.92 -1.03
CA GLN A 116 -9.10 2.29 -1.44
C GLN A 116 -8.90 2.42 -2.95
N LEU A 117 -7.66 2.65 -3.36
CA LEU A 117 -7.22 2.81 -4.74
C LEU A 117 -6.00 1.92 -4.99
N LYS A 118 -5.83 1.50 -6.23
CA LYS A 118 -4.61 0.87 -6.73
C LYS A 118 -3.88 1.84 -7.65
N LEU A 119 -2.60 2.06 -7.38
CA LEU A 119 -1.71 2.82 -8.23
C LEU A 119 -0.64 1.87 -8.78
N PHE A 120 -0.40 1.94 -10.08
CA PHE A 120 0.63 1.13 -10.73
C PHE A 120 1.68 2.03 -11.37
N CYS A 121 2.87 2.05 -10.76
CA CYS A 121 4.03 2.78 -11.24
C CYS A 121 4.83 1.89 -12.20
N ASP A 122 4.62 2.02 -13.51
CA ASP A 122 5.36 1.22 -14.49
C ASP A 122 6.84 1.66 -14.59
N LYS A 123 7.62 1.02 -15.47
CA LYS A 123 9.06 1.29 -15.68
C LYS A 123 9.39 2.74 -16.04
N ASP A 124 8.44 3.47 -16.63
CA ASP A 124 8.61 4.85 -17.09
C ASP A 124 8.23 5.88 -15.99
N TYR A 125 7.77 5.45 -14.82
CA TYR A 125 7.54 6.36 -13.69
C TYR A 125 8.89 6.90 -13.15
N PRO A 126 9.01 8.18 -12.75
CA PRO A 126 7.99 9.23 -12.73
C PRO A 126 7.93 10.07 -14.02
N ASP A 127 8.62 9.71 -15.09
CA ASP A 127 8.57 10.48 -16.34
C ASP A 127 7.19 10.37 -17.03
N LYS A 128 6.50 9.25 -16.82
CA LYS A 128 5.07 9.05 -17.13
C LYS A 128 4.23 8.88 -15.87
N PRO A 129 2.94 9.27 -15.90
CA PRO A 129 2.05 9.09 -14.76
C PRO A 129 1.85 7.60 -14.44
N PRO A 130 1.56 7.26 -13.18
CA PRO A 130 1.11 5.92 -12.83
C PRO A 130 -0.32 5.72 -13.36
N SER A 131 -0.72 4.45 -13.55
CA SER A 131 -2.14 4.17 -13.74
C SER A 131 -2.84 4.15 -12.38
N VAL A 132 -4.06 4.69 -12.33
CA VAL A 132 -4.83 4.86 -11.08
C VAL A 132 -6.22 4.30 -11.28
N ARG A 133 -6.62 3.41 -10.37
CA ARG A 133 -8.00 2.91 -10.30
C ARG A 133 -8.49 2.88 -8.87
N PHE A 134 -9.76 3.18 -8.68
CA PHE A 134 -10.45 2.90 -7.43
C PHE A 134 -10.67 1.40 -7.29
N HIS A 135 -10.42 0.89 -6.09
CA HIS A 135 -10.86 -0.43 -5.67
C HIS A 135 -12.26 -0.35 -5.05
N SER A 136 -12.48 0.61 -4.14
CA SER A 136 -13.80 0.93 -3.61
C SER A 136 -14.68 1.60 -4.66
N ARG A 137 -15.93 1.18 -4.81
CA ARG A 137 -16.89 1.83 -5.70
C ARG A 137 -17.10 3.28 -5.30
N ILE A 138 -17.04 4.17 -6.29
CA ILE A 138 -17.26 5.60 -6.13
C ILE A 138 -18.01 6.13 -7.35
N ASN A 139 -18.92 7.07 -7.14
CA ASN A 139 -19.51 7.84 -8.22
C ASN A 139 -18.83 9.22 -8.28
N MET A 140 -17.97 9.43 -9.26
CA MET A 140 -17.19 10.66 -9.46
C MET A 140 -16.96 10.91 -10.95
N THR A 141 -17.01 12.16 -11.40
CA THR A 141 -17.01 12.51 -12.83
C THR A 141 -15.79 12.01 -13.61
N CYS A 142 -14.62 11.96 -12.97
CA CYS A 142 -13.37 11.50 -13.58
C CYS A 142 -13.08 10.01 -13.39
N VAL A 143 -14.00 9.23 -12.82
CA VAL A 143 -13.85 7.78 -12.61
C VAL A 143 -14.80 7.02 -13.52
N ASN A 144 -14.31 5.98 -14.19
CA ASN A 144 -15.15 5.09 -14.96
C ASN A 144 -16.05 4.25 -14.02
N PRO A 145 -17.39 4.28 -14.20
CA PRO A 145 -18.35 3.67 -13.27
C PRO A 145 -18.38 2.14 -13.31
N ASP A 146 -17.75 1.51 -14.31
CA ASP A 146 -17.72 0.05 -14.45
C ASP A 146 -16.39 -0.54 -13.98
N THR A 147 -15.28 0.17 -14.18
CA THR A 147 -13.91 -0.35 -13.98
C THR A 147 -13.15 0.34 -12.84
N GLY A 148 -13.62 1.50 -12.37
CA GLY A 148 -12.94 2.29 -11.34
C GLY A 148 -11.70 3.04 -11.85
N VAL A 149 -11.34 2.91 -13.13
CA VAL A 149 -10.18 3.59 -13.72
C VAL A 149 -10.40 5.10 -13.76
N VAL A 150 -9.40 5.87 -13.37
CA VAL A 150 -9.41 7.34 -13.45
C VAL A 150 -9.11 7.78 -14.89
N ASP A 151 -10.02 8.55 -15.50
CA ASP A 151 -9.86 9.08 -16.86
C ASP A 151 -8.88 10.27 -16.86
N THR A 152 -7.75 10.09 -17.54
CA THR A 152 -6.67 11.08 -17.63
C THR A 152 -7.09 12.39 -18.29
N ARG A 153 -8.13 12.38 -19.13
CA ARG A 153 -8.65 13.59 -19.79
C ARG A 153 -9.50 14.43 -18.86
N LYS A 154 -10.14 13.79 -17.88
CA LYS A 154 -11.01 14.45 -16.90
C LYS A 154 -10.26 14.84 -15.63
N PHE A 155 -9.18 14.12 -15.31
CA PHE A 155 -8.33 14.41 -14.17
C PHE A 155 -6.98 14.98 -14.62
N LEU A 156 -6.89 16.31 -14.63
CA LEU A 156 -5.78 17.07 -15.22
C LEU A 156 -4.40 16.74 -14.64
N VAL A 157 -4.33 16.25 -13.39
CA VAL A 157 -3.05 15.84 -12.79
C VAL A 157 -2.40 14.70 -13.58
N LEU A 158 -3.19 13.75 -14.06
CA LEU A 158 -2.70 12.66 -14.92
C LEU A 158 -2.62 13.10 -16.39
N GLY A 159 -3.53 13.95 -16.86
CA GLY A 159 -3.52 14.46 -18.23
C GLY A 159 -2.33 15.37 -18.55
N ASN A 160 -1.90 16.18 -17.58
CA ASN A 160 -0.79 17.12 -17.68
C ASN A 160 0.33 16.73 -16.70
N TRP A 161 0.65 15.44 -16.68
CA TRP A 161 1.62 14.89 -15.72
C TRP A 161 2.97 15.61 -15.78
N GLN A 162 3.49 15.95 -14.61
CA GLN A 162 4.82 16.50 -14.42
C GLN A 162 5.63 15.53 -13.55
N ARG A 163 6.92 15.40 -13.86
CA ARG A 163 7.81 14.44 -13.19
C ARG A 163 7.96 14.67 -11.68
N ASP A 164 7.73 15.89 -11.23
CA ASP A 164 7.78 16.28 -9.83
C ASP A 164 6.53 15.86 -9.04
N TYR A 165 5.43 15.52 -9.71
CA TYR A 165 4.24 14.96 -9.08
C TYR A 165 4.52 13.59 -8.46
N THR A 166 3.76 13.28 -7.41
CA THR A 166 3.90 12.09 -6.56
C THR A 166 2.57 11.36 -6.42
N MET A 167 2.60 10.14 -5.89
CA MET A 167 1.39 9.42 -5.48
C MET A 167 0.60 10.20 -4.42
N GLU A 168 1.30 10.83 -3.47
CA GLU A 168 0.69 11.77 -2.52
C GLU A 168 -0.14 12.83 -3.24
N TYR A 169 0.47 13.51 -4.21
CA TYR A 169 -0.17 14.58 -4.94
C TYR A 169 -1.41 14.11 -5.69
N ILE A 170 -1.35 12.94 -6.34
CA ILE A 170 -2.51 12.31 -6.99
C ILE A 170 -3.65 12.12 -5.98
N LEU A 171 -3.39 11.51 -4.83
CA LEU A 171 -4.42 11.23 -3.82
C LEU A 171 -5.01 12.50 -3.22
N THR A 172 -4.19 13.50 -2.92
CA THR A 172 -4.66 14.79 -2.42
C THR A 172 -5.53 15.50 -3.45
N GLN A 173 -5.20 15.43 -4.74
CA GLN A 173 -5.97 16.06 -5.80
C GLN A 173 -7.27 15.31 -6.10
N LEU A 174 -7.27 13.96 -6.02
CA LEU A 174 -8.52 13.18 -6.07
C LEU A 174 -9.44 13.52 -4.89
N LYS A 175 -8.91 13.71 -3.68
CA LYS A 175 -9.69 14.16 -2.52
C LYS A 175 -10.30 15.54 -2.74
N LYS A 176 -9.56 16.47 -3.35
CA LYS A 176 -10.09 17.79 -3.74
C LYS A 176 -11.21 17.66 -4.78
N GLU A 177 -11.03 16.76 -5.74
CA GLU A 177 -12.04 16.49 -6.78
C GLU A 177 -13.34 15.92 -6.18
N MET A 178 -13.27 15.09 -5.13
CA MET A 178 -14.45 14.64 -4.36
C MET A 178 -15.21 15.81 -3.72
N ALA A 179 -14.50 16.85 -3.27
CA ALA A 179 -15.10 18.04 -2.67
C ALA A 179 -15.58 19.08 -3.70
N ALA A 180 -15.28 18.90 -4.99
CA ALA A 180 -15.69 19.82 -6.04
C ALA A 180 -17.22 19.92 -6.13
N SER A 181 -17.72 21.07 -6.57
CA SER A 181 -19.16 21.38 -6.57
C SER A 181 -20.00 20.35 -7.34
N HIS A 182 -19.46 19.81 -8.43
CA HIS A 182 -20.09 18.79 -9.26
C HIS A 182 -20.00 17.35 -8.72
N ASN A 183 -19.11 17.06 -7.76
CA ASN A 183 -18.95 15.72 -7.18
C ASN A 183 -19.52 15.60 -5.77
N ARG A 184 -19.40 16.65 -4.95
CA ARG A 184 -19.69 16.61 -3.50
C ARG A 184 -21.12 16.21 -3.10
N LYS A 185 -22.06 16.19 -4.05
CA LYS A 185 -23.47 15.83 -3.87
C LYS A 185 -23.91 14.62 -4.72
N LEU A 186 -23.01 13.97 -5.46
CA LEU A 186 -23.37 12.83 -6.30
C LEU A 186 -23.78 11.65 -5.42
N VAL A 187 -24.90 11.02 -5.75
CA VAL A 187 -25.37 9.81 -5.03
C VAL A 187 -24.30 8.74 -5.15
N GLN A 188 -23.81 8.27 -4.01
CA GLN A 188 -22.76 7.27 -3.94
C GLN A 188 -23.35 5.86 -3.87
N PRO A 189 -22.62 4.86 -4.41
CA PRO A 189 -22.92 3.45 -4.17
C PRO A 189 -22.94 3.11 -2.67
N PRO A 190 -23.54 1.97 -2.27
CA PRO A 190 -23.43 1.45 -0.92
C PRO A 190 -21.96 1.30 -0.51
N GLU A 191 -21.65 1.61 0.75
CA GLU A 191 -20.31 1.41 1.29
C GLU A 191 -19.93 -0.07 1.29
N GLY A 192 -18.62 -0.36 1.21
CA GLY A 192 -18.12 -1.73 1.15
C GLY A 192 -18.38 -2.43 -0.19
N THR A 193 -18.77 -1.70 -1.24
CA THR A 193 -18.82 -2.22 -2.61
C THR A 193 -17.52 -1.93 -3.35
N TYR A 194 -17.10 -2.86 -4.21
CA TYR A 194 -15.81 -2.81 -4.90
C TYR A 194 -15.99 -2.99 -6.42
N PHE A 195 -15.01 -2.52 -7.19
CA PHE A 195 -14.92 -2.74 -8.64
C PHE A 195 -14.34 -4.11 -8.97
#